data_AF-A0A522YSM0-F1
#
_entry.id   AF-A0A522YSM0-F1
#
_cell.length_a   1.000
_cell.length_b   1.000
_cell.length_c   1.000
_cell.angle_alpha   90.00
_cell.angle_beta   90.00
_cell.angle_gamma   90.00
#
_symmetry.space_group_name_H-M   'P 1'
#
loop_
_entity.id
_entity.type
_entity.pdbx_description
1 polymer ?
#
loop_
_entity_poly.entity_id
_entity_poly.type
_entity_poly.pdbx_seq_one_letter_code
_entity_poly.pdbx_strand_id
1 'polypeptide(L)'
;ADMRAELSALMQPGKEIETFASLGELREKIDHYLEHPEERAAIARAGRERVLEDHTFERRMEEMLAVIFSREGESFGLRPVKESGGRNVVKNMIAEAKAGGNHELAAFLEAFGPDEELSLKAVADHINRGKGNLDRVESIFLMVNELLVQK
;
A
#
# COMPACT_ATOMS: atom_id res chain seq x y z
N ALA A 1 14.77 -22.01 13.40
CA ALA A 1 15.72 -21.16 12.65
C ALA A 1 14.98 -19.87 12.30
N ASP A 2 15.65 -18.72 12.35
CA ASP A 2 15.10 -17.45 11.85
C ASP A 2 15.51 -17.15 10.40
N MET A 3 16.53 -17.87 9.89
CA MET A 3 16.91 -17.81 8.47
C MET A 3 15.74 -18.23 7.56
N ARG A 4 15.29 -17.31 6.70
CA ARG A 4 14.21 -17.50 5.71
C ARG A 4 14.72 -17.26 4.30
N ALA A 5 14.26 -18.03 3.34
CA ALA A 5 14.74 -17.96 1.96
C ALA A 5 14.48 -16.60 1.30
N GLU A 6 13.35 -15.97 1.64
CA GLU A 6 12.92 -14.69 1.07
C GLU A 6 13.58 -13.47 1.73
N LEU A 7 14.20 -13.63 2.91
CA LEU A 7 14.77 -12.52 3.66
C LEU A 7 15.88 -11.82 2.89
N SER A 8 16.74 -12.58 2.21
CA SER A 8 17.87 -12.08 1.43
C SER A 8 17.45 -11.22 0.22
N ALA A 9 16.17 -11.30 -0.19
CA ALA A 9 15.62 -10.42 -1.22
C ALA A 9 15.23 -9.04 -0.68
N LEU A 10 15.06 -8.90 0.64
CA LEU A 10 14.56 -7.68 1.29
C LEU A 10 15.65 -6.95 2.07
N MET A 11 16.50 -7.71 2.77
CA MET A 11 17.60 -7.23 3.61
C MET A 11 18.83 -8.12 3.46
N GLN A 12 20.02 -7.58 3.73
CA GLN A 12 21.28 -8.31 3.70
C GLN A 12 21.63 -8.90 5.08
N PRO A 13 21.59 -10.25 5.26
CA PRO A 13 22.00 -10.88 6.51
C PRO A 13 23.46 -10.59 6.85
N GLY A 14 23.77 -10.37 8.14
CA GLY A 14 25.10 -10.01 8.65
C GLY A 14 25.49 -8.55 8.44
N LYS A 15 24.66 -7.74 7.77
CA LYS A 15 24.93 -6.32 7.53
C LYS A 15 23.77 -5.41 7.93
N GLU A 16 22.55 -5.78 7.57
CA GLU A 16 21.33 -5.00 7.82
C GLU A 16 20.42 -5.69 8.84
N ILE A 17 20.53 -7.02 8.94
CA ILE A 17 19.83 -7.85 9.90
C ILE A 17 20.72 -9.02 10.29
N GLU A 18 20.63 -9.47 11.54
CA GLU A 18 21.28 -10.71 11.97
C GLU A 18 20.29 -11.87 11.99
N THR A 19 20.75 -13.08 11.65
CA THR A 19 19.90 -14.27 11.58
C THR A 19 20.56 -15.45 12.26
N PHE A 20 19.81 -16.53 12.50
CA PHE A 20 20.37 -17.77 13.05
C PHE A 20 19.68 -19.00 12.46
N ALA A 21 20.45 -20.07 12.25
CA ALA A 21 19.95 -21.37 11.81
C ALA A 21 19.56 -22.27 12.99
N SER A 22 20.09 -22.04 14.20
CA SER A 22 19.82 -22.89 15.37
C SER A 22 19.78 -22.10 16.69
N LEU A 23 19.26 -22.72 17.75
CA LEU A 23 19.29 -22.14 19.09
C LEU A 23 20.72 -22.04 19.66
N GLY A 24 21.65 -22.91 19.24
CA GLY A 24 23.05 -22.83 19.63
C GLY A 24 23.69 -21.57 19.07
N GLU A 25 23.57 -21.38 17.76
CA GLU A 25 24.06 -20.18 17.06
C GLU A 25 23.42 -18.89 17.60
N LEU A 26 22.12 -18.92 17.94
CA LEU A 26 21.46 -17.78 18.57
C LEU A 26 22.15 -17.37 19.88
N ARG A 27 22.48 -18.34 20.75
CA ARG A 27 23.15 -18.06 22.03
C ARG A 27 24.55 -17.48 21.79
N GLU A 28 25.33 -18.12 20.91
CA GLU A 28 26.66 -17.65 20.54
C GLU A 28 26.64 -16.22 19.99
N LYS A 29 25.67 -15.90 19.11
CA LYS A 29 25.51 -14.55 18.57
C LYS A 29 25.06 -13.54 19.62
N ILE A 30 24.19 -13.92 20.55
CA ILE A 30 23.81 -13.04 21.68
C ILE A 30 25.05 -12.67 22.48
N ASP A 31 25.85 -13.65 22.88
CA ASP A 31 27.07 -13.41 23.66
C ASP A 31 28.07 -12.54 22.87
N HIS A 32 28.30 -12.86 21.59
CA HIS A 32 29.14 -12.08 20.68
C HIS A 32 28.72 -10.61 20.60
N TYR A 33 27.44 -10.33 20.31
CA TYR A 33 26.96 -8.95 20.15
C TYR A 33 26.80 -8.20 21.46
N LEU A 34 26.77 -8.88 22.61
CA LEU A 34 26.87 -8.23 23.92
C LEU A 34 28.28 -7.70 24.17
N GLU A 35 29.31 -8.45 23.76
CA GLU A 35 30.71 -8.06 23.85
C GLU A 35 31.14 -7.06 22.76
N HIS A 36 30.44 -7.02 21.62
CA HIS A 36 30.73 -6.16 20.47
C HIS A 36 29.60 -5.13 20.19
N PRO A 37 29.40 -4.14 21.09
CA PRO A 37 28.28 -3.21 20.98
C PRO A 37 28.36 -2.29 19.75
N GLU A 38 29.57 -1.95 19.27
CA GLU A 38 29.75 -1.12 18.07
C GLU A 38 29.31 -1.85 16.80
N GLU A 39 29.67 -3.13 16.66
CA GLU A 39 29.26 -3.98 15.54
C GLU A 39 27.73 -4.12 15.53
N ARG A 40 27.14 -4.44 16.69
CA ARG A 40 25.68 -4.51 16.87
C ARG A 40 25.00 -3.20 16.46
N ALA A 41 25.54 -2.06 16.90
CA ALA A 41 24.99 -0.74 16.57
C ALA A 41 25.11 -0.41 15.08
N ALA A 42 26.19 -0.83 14.42
CA ALA A 42 26.39 -0.66 12.99
C ALA A 42 25.32 -1.42 12.18
N ILE A 43 25.08 -2.69 12.52
CA ILE A 43 24.04 -3.52 11.88
C ILE A 43 22.66 -2.91 12.10
N ALA A 44 22.33 -2.53 13.34
CA ALA A 44 21.03 -1.92 13.66
C ALA A 44 20.79 -0.61 12.89
N ARG A 45 21.82 0.22 12.72
CA ARG A 45 21.74 1.46 11.95
C ARG A 45 21.53 1.19 10.46
N ALA A 46 22.29 0.26 9.89
CA ALA A 46 22.14 -0.13 8.48
C ALA A 46 20.75 -0.72 8.19
N GLY A 47 20.24 -1.58 9.08
CA GLY A 47 18.88 -2.10 8.99
C GLY A 47 17.81 -1.02 9.05
N ARG A 48 17.97 -0.03 9.95
CA ARG A 48 17.05 1.12 10.03
C ARG A 48 17.07 1.96 8.76
N GLU A 49 18.25 2.23 8.21
CA GLU A 49 18.40 2.98 6.96
C GLU A 49 17.70 2.27 5.81
N ARG A 50 17.94 0.97 5.64
CA ARG A 50 17.25 0.12 4.66
C ARG A 50 15.73 0.15 4.81
N VAL A 51 15.22 0.06 6.04
CA VAL A 51 13.76 0.10 6.28
C VAL A 51 13.16 1.45 5.90
N LEU A 52 13.82 2.55 6.24
CA LEU A 52 13.35 3.88 5.86
C LEU A 52 13.49 4.15 4.36
N GLU A 53 14.44 3.50 3.70
CA GLU A 53 14.66 3.62 2.26
C GLU A 53 13.72 2.76 1.43
N ASP A 54 13.35 1.56 1.86
CA ASP A 54 12.62 0.63 0.98
C ASP A 54 11.35 0.05 1.60
N HIS A 55 11.27 0.02 2.93
CA HIS A 55 10.25 -0.74 3.65
C HIS A 55 9.32 0.14 4.48
N THR A 56 9.12 1.40 4.07
CA THR A 56 8.02 2.21 4.62
C THR A 56 6.69 1.73 4.09
N PHE A 57 5.61 2.00 4.82
CA PHE A 57 4.28 1.56 4.42
C PHE A 57 3.89 2.12 3.04
N GLU A 58 4.24 3.38 2.80
CA GLU A 58 4.02 4.08 1.53
C GLU A 58 4.72 3.35 0.38
N ARG A 59 6.04 3.09 0.50
CA ARG A 59 6.82 2.41 -0.53
C ARG A 59 6.35 0.99 -0.81
N ARG A 60 6.08 0.22 0.25
CA ARG A 60 5.57 -1.16 0.12
C ARG A 60 4.18 -1.18 -0.51
N MET A 61 3.36 -0.16 -0.27
CA MET A 61 2.05 -0.04 -0.90
C MET A 61 2.17 0.33 -2.38
N GLU A 62 3.04 1.27 -2.73
CA GLU A 62 3.33 1.59 -4.14
C GLU A 62 3.74 0.34 -4.93
N GLU A 63 4.65 -0.47 -4.40
CA GLU A 63 5.05 -1.75 -4.99
C GLU A 63 3.87 -2.72 -5.12
N MET A 64 3.06 -2.87 -4.07
CA MET A 64 1.91 -3.77 -4.07
C MET A 64 0.88 -3.36 -5.12
N LEU A 65 0.52 -2.07 -5.19
CA LEU A 65 -0.41 -1.55 -6.18
C LEU A 65 0.15 -1.72 -7.59
N ALA A 66 1.45 -1.48 -7.79
CA ALA A 66 2.11 -1.74 -9.06
C ALA A 66 1.93 -3.22 -9.47
N VAL A 67 2.14 -4.19 -8.57
CA VAL A 67 1.95 -5.62 -8.89
C VAL A 67 0.49 -5.98 -9.19
N ILE A 68 -0.46 -5.50 -8.39
CA ILE A 68 -1.90 -5.77 -8.57
C ILE A 68 -2.36 -5.24 -9.93
N PHE A 69 -1.98 -4.01 -10.27
CA PHE A 69 -2.42 -3.35 -11.50
C PHE A 69 -1.54 -3.65 -12.72
N SER A 70 -0.37 -4.28 -12.56
CA SER A 70 0.47 -4.73 -13.69
C SER A 70 -0.07 -5.98 -14.39
N ARG A 71 -1.04 -6.69 -13.80
CA ARG A 71 -1.52 -7.99 -14.30
C ARG A 71 -2.70 -7.92 -15.27
N GLU A 72 -3.32 -6.75 -15.40
CA GLU A 72 -4.24 -6.46 -16.49
C GLU A 72 -3.42 -5.79 -17.60
N GLY A 73 -3.48 -6.31 -18.83
CA GLY A 73 -2.58 -5.96 -19.93
C GLY A 73 -2.70 -4.54 -20.48
N GLU A 74 -2.80 -3.52 -19.64
CA GLU A 74 -2.69 -2.12 -19.99
C GLU A 74 -1.67 -1.45 -19.06
N SER A 75 -0.57 -0.99 -19.65
CA SER A 75 0.43 -0.15 -18.99
C SER A 75 -0.24 1.01 -18.26
N PHE A 76 -0.25 0.97 -16.92
CA PHE A 76 -0.51 2.15 -16.11
C PHE A 76 0.77 2.98 -16.05
N GLY A 77 1.13 3.58 -17.19
CA GLY A 77 1.37 5.01 -17.06
C GLY A 77 0.11 5.57 -16.42
N LEU A 78 0.23 6.36 -15.36
CA LEU A 78 -0.83 7.29 -14.96
C LEU A 78 -1.16 8.12 -16.20
N ARG A 79 -1.98 7.58 -17.11
CA ARG A 79 -2.47 8.29 -18.27
C ARG A 79 -3.29 9.38 -17.63
N PRO A 80 -2.96 10.67 -17.84
CA PRO A 80 -3.84 11.71 -17.40
C PRO A 80 -5.21 11.39 -17.97
N VAL A 81 -6.23 11.41 -17.13
CA VAL A 81 -7.65 11.21 -17.46
C VAL A 81 -8.06 12.32 -18.46
N LYS A 82 -7.59 12.21 -19.70
CA LYS A 82 -7.93 13.12 -20.79
C LYS A 82 -8.75 12.41 -21.86
N GLU A 83 -8.85 11.08 -21.80
CA GLU A 83 -9.60 10.28 -22.77
C GLU A 83 -10.39 9.13 -22.10
N SER A 84 -10.95 9.37 -20.91
CA SER A 84 -12.02 8.50 -20.38
C SER A 84 -13.35 8.97 -20.93
N GLY A 85 -13.66 8.62 -22.19
CA GLY A 85 -14.97 8.87 -22.78
C GLY A 85 -16.09 8.24 -21.94
N GLY A 86 -16.66 9.00 -21.01
CA GLY A 86 -17.83 8.64 -20.22
C GLY A 86 -17.68 7.52 -19.19
N ARG A 87 -16.52 6.86 -19.04
CA ARG A 87 -16.36 5.74 -18.07
C ARG A 87 -16.54 6.18 -16.62
N ASN A 88 -16.06 7.37 -16.27
CA ASN A 88 -16.18 7.92 -14.91
C ASN A 88 -17.54 8.58 -14.66
N VAL A 89 -18.53 8.39 -15.56
CA VAL A 89 -19.89 8.87 -15.32
C VAL A 89 -20.57 7.95 -14.32
N VAL A 90 -21.14 8.53 -13.28
CA VAL A 90 -21.70 7.81 -12.12
C VAL A 90 -22.64 6.67 -12.54
N LYS A 91 -23.53 6.87 -13.52
CA LYS A 91 -24.45 5.80 -13.99
C LYS A 91 -23.74 4.57 -14.54
N ASN A 92 -22.61 4.76 -15.23
CA ASN A 92 -21.82 3.66 -15.78
C ASN A 92 -21.11 2.91 -14.65
N MET A 93 -20.53 3.65 -13.71
CA MET A 93 -19.89 3.08 -12.52
C MET A 93 -20.87 2.29 -11.63
N ILE A 94 -22.09 2.79 -11.44
CA ILE A 94 -23.16 2.07 -10.73
C ILE A 94 -23.52 0.76 -11.45
N ALA A 95 -23.66 0.80 -12.78
CA ALA A 95 -23.97 -0.39 -13.57
C ALA A 95 -22.86 -1.45 -13.47
N GLU A 96 -21.60 -1.04 -13.56
CA GLU A 96 -20.43 -1.91 -13.40
C GLU A 96 -20.33 -2.49 -11.99
N ALA A 97 -20.50 -1.66 -10.95
CA ALA A 97 -20.49 -2.11 -9.57
C ALA A 97 -21.59 -3.15 -9.30
N LYS A 98 -22.80 -2.94 -9.83
CA LYS A 98 -23.90 -3.91 -9.75
C LYS A 98 -23.60 -5.19 -10.53
N ALA A 99 -23.03 -5.08 -11.73
CA ALA A 99 -22.65 -6.25 -12.54
C ALA A 99 -21.54 -7.09 -11.87
N GLY A 100 -20.60 -6.44 -11.18
CA GLY A 100 -19.55 -7.08 -10.38
C GLY A 100 -19.99 -7.54 -8.98
N GLY A 101 -21.27 -7.39 -8.61
CA GLY A 101 -21.80 -7.78 -7.30
C GLY A 101 -21.40 -6.87 -6.12
N ASN A 102 -20.80 -5.72 -6.39
CA ASN A 102 -20.41 -4.74 -5.37
C ASN A 102 -21.55 -3.75 -5.09
N HIS A 103 -22.55 -4.21 -4.35
CA HIS A 103 -23.74 -3.42 -4.01
C HIS A 103 -23.44 -2.27 -3.04
N GLU A 104 -22.41 -2.40 -2.21
CA GLU A 104 -21.98 -1.35 -1.27
C GLU A 104 -21.45 -0.13 -2.04
N LEU A 105 -20.56 -0.36 -3.01
CA LEU A 105 -20.06 0.70 -3.89
C LEU A 105 -21.18 1.31 -4.73
N ALA A 106 -22.09 0.50 -5.26
CA ALA A 106 -23.22 1.00 -6.03
C ALA A 106 -24.12 1.93 -5.21
N ALA A 107 -24.44 1.55 -3.96
CA ALA A 107 -25.25 2.38 -3.05
C ALA A 107 -24.54 3.70 -2.70
N PHE A 108 -23.21 3.66 -2.48
CA PHE A 108 -22.42 4.87 -2.25
C PHE A 108 -22.48 5.83 -3.45
N LEU A 109 -22.32 5.31 -4.67
CA LEU A 109 -22.35 6.11 -5.89
C LEU A 109 -23.71 6.74 -6.20
N GLU A 110 -24.82 6.15 -5.70
CA GLU A 110 -26.17 6.72 -5.84
C GLU A 110 -26.35 8.06 -5.11
N ALA A 111 -25.42 8.44 -4.23
CA ALA A 111 -25.40 9.76 -3.59
C ALA A 111 -24.97 10.91 -4.54
N PHE A 112 -24.47 10.59 -5.74
CA PHE A 112 -23.99 11.54 -6.74
C PHE A 112 -24.95 11.64 -7.94
N GLY A 113 -24.81 12.69 -8.75
CA GLY A 113 -25.64 12.85 -9.95
C GLY A 113 -25.34 11.75 -10.98
N PRO A 114 -26.36 11.10 -11.60
CA PRO A 114 -26.14 9.95 -12.49
C PRO A 114 -25.34 10.28 -13.75
N ASP A 115 -25.41 11.53 -14.22
CA ASP A 115 -24.67 12.02 -15.38
C ASP A 115 -23.41 12.82 -15.00
N GLU A 116 -23.05 12.87 -13.71
CA GLU A 116 -21.86 13.55 -13.21
C GLU A 116 -20.60 12.73 -13.51
N GLU A 117 -19.51 13.39 -13.93
CA GLU A 117 -18.18 12.78 -13.99
C GLU A 117 -17.56 12.80 -12.60
N LEU A 118 -17.33 11.61 -12.04
CA LEU A 118 -16.84 11.47 -10.69
C LEU A 118 -15.32 11.67 -10.63
N SER A 119 -14.87 12.53 -9.71
CA SER A 119 -13.46 12.71 -9.38
C SER A 119 -13.18 12.31 -7.93
N LEU A 120 -11.97 11.84 -7.64
CA LEU A 120 -11.56 11.48 -6.27
C LEU A 120 -11.72 12.66 -5.29
N LYS A 121 -11.45 13.89 -5.75
CA LYS A 121 -11.67 15.09 -4.95
C LYS A 121 -13.14 15.29 -4.59
N ALA A 122 -14.05 15.15 -5.56
CA ALA A 122 -15.49 15.27 -5.30
C ALA A 122 -16.00 14.22 -4.31
N VAL A 123 -15.46 13.00 -4.39
CA VAL A 123 -15.73 11.91 -3.45
C VAL A 123 -15.21 12.25 -2.05
N ALA A 124 -13.96 12.69 -1.91
CA ALA A 124 -13.38 13.09 -0.63
C ALA A 124 -14.14 14.27 0.01
N ASP A 125 -14.52 15.26 -0.79
CA ASP A 125 -15.34 16.40 -0.34
C ASP A 125 -16.74 15.95 0.10
N HIS A 126 -17.34 14.94 -0.54
CA HIS A 126 -18.59 14.34 -0.09
C HIS A 126 -18.45 13.68 1.28
N ILE A 127 -17.43 12.82 1.44
CA ILE A 127 -17.17 12.08 2.69
C ILE A 127 -16.92 13.05 3.86
N ASN A 128 -16.11 14.10 3.63
CA ASN A 128 -15.79 15.10 4.66
C ASN A 128 -17.00 15.96 5.09
N ARG A 129 -18.08 16.01 4.30
CA ARG A 129 -19.34 16.69 4.67
C ARG A 129 -20.25 15.80 5.52
N GLY A 130 -20.01 14.50 5.52
CA GLY A 130 -20.74 13.52 6.34
C GLY A 130 -20.49 13.73 7.83
N LYS A 131 -21.41 13.20 8.65
CA LYS A 131 -21.25 13.12 10.11
C LYS A 131 -21.51 11.68 10.52
N GLY A 132 -20.53 11.02 11.14
CA GLY A 132 -20.65 9.64 11.57
C GLY A 132 -19.35 8.87 11.44
N ASN A 133 -19.43 7.54 11.59
CA ASN A 133 -18.30 6.66 11.33
C ASN A 133 -18.17 6.43 9.83
N LEU A 134 -16.93 6.37 9.34
CA LEU A 134 -16.63 6.03 7.96
C LEU A 134 -17.05 4.59 7.67
N ASP A 135 -17.81 4.40 6.59
CA ASP A 135 -18.04 3.06 6.05
C ASP A 135 -16.81 2.53 5.31
N ARG A 136 -16.87 1.26 4.88
CA ARG A 136 -15.73 0.60 4.23
C ARG A 136 -15.38 1.24 2.89
N VAL A 137 -16.37 1.67 2.11
CA VAL A 137 -16.18 2.28 0.79
C VAL A 137 -15.58 3.68 0.95
N GLU A 138 -16.11 4.47 1.89
CA GLU A 138 -15.59 5.79 2.25
C GLU A 138 -14.12 5.69 2.71
N SER A 139 -13.81 4.71 3.55
CA SER A 139 -12.45 4.46 4.04
C SER A 139 -11.48 4.13 2.90
N ILE A 140 -11.91 3.31 1.94
CA ILE A 140 -11.10 2.96 0.76
C ILE A 140 -10.86 4.22 -0.09
N PHE A 141 -11.88 5.02 -0.36
CA PHE A 141 -11.74 6.23 -1.16
C PHE A 141 -10.81 7.26 -0.51
N LEU A 142 -10.90 7.47 0.81
CA LEU A 142 -9.98 8.34 1.54
C LEU A 142 -8.55 7.80 1.51
N MET A 143 -8.35 6.49 1.73
CA MET A 143 -7.03 5.87 1.65
C MET A 143 -6.42 6.07 0.26
N VAL A 144 -7.18 5.81 -0.81
CA VAL A 144 -6.72 6.01 -2.20
C VAL A 144 -6.42 7.49 -2.48
N ASN A 145 -7.24 8.42 -1.98
CA ASN A 145 -7.00 9.85 -2.15
C ASN A 145 -5.69 10.29 -1.48
N GLU A 146 -5.43 9.89 -0.24
CA GLU A 146 -4.18 10.22 0.45
C GLU A 146 -2.96 9.69 -0.29
N LEU A 147 -3.02 8.46 -0.81
CA LEU A 147 -1.91 7.86 -1.56
C LEU A 147 -1.60 8.59 -2.87
N LEU A 148 -2.63 9.11 -3.55
CA LEU A 148 -2.47 9.74 -4.87
C LEU A 148 -2.19 11.26 -4.78
N VAL A 149 -2.47 11.89 -3.64
CA VAL A 149 -2.30 13.34 -3.42
C VAL A 149 -0.89 13.71 -2.93
N GLN A 150 -0.09 12.76 -2.42
CA GLN A 150 1.28 12.99 -1.89
C GLN A 150 2.37 13.28 -2.96
N LYS A 151 2.02 13.99 -4.05
CA LYS A 151 3.01 14.46 -5.05
C LYS A 151 3.71 15.75 -4.64
#